data_AF-A0A2V7JUJ5-F1
#
_entry.id   AF-A0A2V7JUJ5-F1
#
_cell.length_a   1.000
_cell.length_b   1.000
_cell.length_c   1.000
_cell.angle_alpha   90.00
_cell.angle_beta   90.00
_cell.angle_gamma   90.00
#
_symmetry.space_group_name_H-M   'P 1'
#
loop_
_entity.id
_entity.type
_entity.pdbx_description
1 polymer ?
#
loop_
_entity_poly.entity_id
_entity_poly.type
_entity_poly.pdbx_seq_one_letter_code
_entity_poly.pdbx_strand_id
1 'polypeptide(L)'
;MIQRLLEERRQYEAWIARLESAADATPEGVRARVRADYEARLAAVTEELTAHAENARQAIDQKKHLRGELQKKEAGVSEKLKETELRHAVGEYDEAQWGQVHKDVLAELVSVREELQAVDADIAKLEELDALVGGKAGRVGAPRPAATTADHVDELEFIKSVTEDEKGGAPSARRASGAQFQPATPGETPRAASSTRAATPEPANVVPEVSSDNGNEEAAKTLRCKDCGTMNLPTEWYCAQCGAELAAV
;
A
#
# COMPACT_ATOMS: atom_id res chain seq x y z
N MET A 1 -11.75 -6.10 -13.60
CA MET A 1 -12.06 -5.68 -14.99
C MET A 1 -10.89 -4.95 -15.64
N ILE A 2 -10.47 -3.78 -15.16
CA ILE A 2 -9.37 -2.98 -15.75
C ILE A 2 -8.06 -3.77 -15.90
N GLN A 3 -7.63 -4.53 -14.89
CA GLN A 3 -6.43 -5.37 -14.96
C GLN A 3 -6.46 -6.37 -16.11
N ARG A 4 -7.64 -6.95 -16.40
CA ARG A 4 -7.83 -7.88 -17.52
C ARG A 4 -7.64 -7.16 -18.85
N LEU A 5 -8.23 -5.97 -19.01
CA LEU A 5 -8.06 -5.17 -20.23
C LEU A 5 -6.61 -4.72 -20.43
N LEU A 6 -5.89 -4.38 -19.36
CA LEU A 6 -4.46 -4.06 -19.43
C LEU A 6 -3.62 -5.26 -19.88
N GLU A 7 -3.96 -6.47 -19.41
CA GLU A 7 -3.30 -7.70 -19.82
C GLU A 7 -3.63 -8.05 -21.29
N GLU A 8 -4.89 -7.95 -21.70
CA GLU A 8 -5.32 -8.15 -23.09
C GLU A 8 -4.60 -7.17 -24.04
N ARG A 9 -4.48 -5.89 -23.66
CA ARG A 9 -3.69 -4.88 -24.40
C ARG A 9 -2.25 -5.35 -24.61
N ARG A 10 -1.57 -5.75 -23.53
CA ARG A 10 -0.18 -6.24 -23.58
C ARG A 10 -0.04 -7.48 -24.46
N GLN A 11 -1.01 -8.38 -24.41
CA GLN A 11 -1.02 -9.59 -25.23
C GLN A 11 -1.14 -9.26 -26.72
N TYR A 12 -2.06 -8.39 -27.12
CA TYR A 12 -2.21 -7.97 -28.51
C TYR A 12 -0.96 -7.23 -29.01
N GLU A 13 -0.42 -6.29 -28.23
CA GLU A 13 0.85 -5.61 -28.56
C GLU A 13 2.00 -6.62 -28.77
N ALA A 14 2.12 -7.62 -27.89
CA ALA A 14 3.14 -8.66 -28.01
C ALA A 14 2.92 -9.59 -29.21
N TRP A 15 1.68 -9.91 -29.57
CA TRP A 15 1.39 -10.70 -30.78
C TRP A 15 1.71 -9.92 -32.05
N ILE A 16 1.40 -8.61 -32.09
CA ILE A 16 1.75 -7.75 -33.22
C ILE A 16 3.28 -7.66 -33.36
N ALA A 17 4.01 -7.40 -32.28
CA ALA A 17 5.48 -7.33 -32.32
C ALA A 17 6.14 -8.64 -32.77
N ARG A 18 5.60 -9.79 -32.34
CA ARG A 18 6.05 -11.11 -32.83
C ARG A 18 5.74 -11.31 -34.31
N LEU A 19 4.57 -10.84 -34.77
CA LEU A 19 4.18 -10.93 -36.18
C LEU A 19 5.07 -10.06 -37.09
N GLU A 20 5.52 -8.90 -36.60
CA GLU A 20 6.43 -8.00 -37.32
C GLU A 20 7.88 -8.51 -37.37
N SER A 21 8.32 -9.23 -36.33
CA SER A 21 9.68 -9.79 -36.26
C SER A 21 9.82 -11.17 -36.90
N ALA A 22 8.71 -11.86 -37.17
CA ALA A 22 8.72 -13.15 -37.84
C ALA A 22 9.18 -13.02 -39.30
N ALA A 23 10.09 -13.91 -39.72
CA ALA A 23 10.61 -13.94 -41.09
C ALA A 23 9.51 -14.22 -42.14
N ASP A 24 9.78 -13.89 -43.41
CA ASP A 24 8.87 -13.96 -44.57
C ASP A 24 8.49 -15.38 -45.04
N ALA A 25 8.27 -16.32 -44.12
CA ALA A 25 7.78 -17.66 -44.44
C ALA A 25 6.29 -17.68 -44.84
N THR A 26 5.52 -16.66 -44.43
CA THR A 26 4.07 -16.56 -44.66
C THR A 26 3.75 -15.50 -45.71
N PRO A 27 2.82 -15.74 -46.65
CA PRO A 27 2.41 -14.73 -47.64
C PRO A 27 1.97 -13.40 -46.99
N GLU A 28 2.41 -12.29 -47.57
CA GLU A 28 2.18 -10.94 -47.05
C GLU A 28 0.70 -10.64 -46.78
N GLY A 29 -0.19 -11.00 -47.72
CA GLY A 29 -1.64 -10.78 -47.57
C GLY A 29 -2.28 -11.57 -46.41
N VAL A 30 -1.71 -12.69 -45.98
CA VAL A 30 -2.18 -13.40 -44.78
C VAL A 30 -1.71 -12.68 -43.53
N ARG A 31 -0.43 -12.28 -43.50
CA ARG A 31 0.16 -11.52 -42.39
C ARG A 31 -0.56 -10.19 -42.15
N ALA A 32 -0.84 -9.46 -43.23
CA ALA A 32 -1.58 -8.19 -43.17
C ALA A 32 -2.98 -8.36 -42.57
N ARG A 33 -3.70 -9.42 -42.93
CA ARG A 33 -5.04 -9.69 -42.37
C ARG A 33 -5.00 -10.03 -40.88
N VAL A 34 -4.06 -10.88 -40.46
CA VAL A 34 -3.91 -11.24 -39.03
C VAL A 34 -3.48 -10.01 -38.22
N ARG A 35 -2.57 -9.20 -38.75
CA ARG A 35 -2.17 -7.92 -38.16
C ARG A 35 -3.37 -7.00 -37.96
N ALA A 36 -4.17 -6.81 -39.01
CA ALA A 36 -5.35 -5.94 -38.95
C ALA A 36 -6.38 -6.42 -37.91
N ASP A 37 -6.58 -7.74 -37.75
CA ASP A 37 -7.45 -8.30 -36.70
C ASP A 37 -6.91 -7.97 -35.29
N TYR A 38 -5.62 -8.17 -35.04
CA TYR A 38 -5.02 -7.82 -33.75
C TYR A 38 -5.03 -6.31 -33.48
N GLU A 39 -4.77 -5.48 -34.49
CA GLU A 39 -4.84 -4.02 -34.38
C GLU A 39 -6.27 -3.56 -34.07
N ALA A 40 -7.28 -4.16 -34.70
CA ALA A 40 -8.69 -3.86 -34.43
C ALA A 40 -9.08 -4.23 -32.99
N ARG A 41 -8.65 -5.40 -32.50
CA ARG A 41 -8.90 -5.82 -31.10
C ARG A 41 -8.16 -4.95 -30.10
N LEU A 42 -6.91 -4.57 -30.39
CA LEU A 42 -6.12 -3.66 -29.57
C LEU A 42 -6.80 -2.29 -29.49
N ALA A 43 -7.32 -1.78 -30.60
CA ALA A 43 -8.06 -0.52 -30.63
C ALA A 43 -9.32 -0.59 -29.75
N ALA A 44 -10.11 -1.66 -29.84
CA ALA A 44 -11.31 -1.85 -29.01
C ALA A 44 -10.98 -1.90 -27.51
N VAL A 45 -9.96 -2.66 -27.10
CA VAL A 45 -9.53 -2.72 -25.69
C VAL A 45 -9.00 -1.36 -25.21
N THR A 46 -8.30 -0.63 -26.07
CA THR A 46 -7.79 0.71 -25.74
C THR A 46 -8.94 1.70 -25.54
N GLU A 47 -9.97 1.64 -26.38
CA GLU A 47 -11.18 2.46 -26.24
C GLU A 47 -11.90 2.19 -24.91
N GLU A 48 -12.08 0.91 -24.54
CA GLU A 48 -12.68 0.53 -23.27
C GLU A 48 -11.86 1.02 -22.07
N LEU A 49 -10.54 0.89 -22.14
CA LEU A 49 -9.63 1.45 -21.13
C LEU A 49 -9.79 2.98 -21.02
N THR A 50 -9.86 3.71 -22.15
CA THR A 50 -10.05 5.17 -22.12
C THR A 50 -11.39 5.57 -21.51
N ALA A 51 -12.47 4.85 -21.80
CA ALA A 51 -13.77 5.08 -21.17
C ALA A 51 -13.72 4.86 -19.65
N HIS A 52 -13.01 3.83 -19.18
CA HIS A 52 -12.78 3.62 -17.76
C HIS A 52 -11.98 4.76 -17.10
N ALA A 53 -10.94 5.27 -17.77
CA ALA A 53 -10.16 6.40 -17.27
C ALA A 53 -10.97 7.71 -17.23
N GLU A 54 -11.84 7.95 -18.21
CA GLU A 54 -12.75 9.10 -18.17
C GLU A 54 -13.74 9.02 -17.01
N ASN A 55 -14.35 7.85 -16.79
CA ASN A 55 -15.22 7.62 -15.65
C ASN A 55 -14.48 7.81 -14.31
N ALA A 56 -13.23 7.34 -14.21
CA ALA A 56 -12.39 7.55 -13.03
C ALA A 56 -12.10 9.04 -12.80
N ARG A 57 -11.74 9.79 -13.85
CA ARG A 57 -11.50 11.24 -13.78
C ARG A 57 -12.74 12.03 -13.34
N GLN A 58 -13.91 11.70 -13.88
CA GLN A 58 -15.17 12.31 -13.44
C GLN A 58 -15.45 12.03 -11.95
N ALA A 59 -15.22 10.79 -11.49
CA ALA A 59 -15.38 10.43 -10.09
C ALA A 59 -14.37 11.18 -9.18
N ILE A 60 -13.13 11.34 -9.63
CA ILE A 60 -12.10 12.14 -8.94
C ILE A 60 -12.57 13.58 -8.76
N ASP A 61 -13.10 14.22 -9.81
CA ASP A 61 -13.56 15.61 -9.75
C ASP A 61 -14.73 15.79 -8.78
N GLN A 62 -15.70 14.87 -8.81
CA GLN A 62 -16.81 14.85 -7.86
C GLN A 62 -16.33 14.69 -6.41
N LYS A 63 -15.38 13.78 -6.16
CA LYS A 63 -14.80 13.56 -4.83
C LYS A 63 -13.96 14.75 -4.36
N LYS A 64 -13.23 15.42 -5.26
CA LYS A 64 -12.48 16.65 -4.96
C LYS A 64 -13.42 17.78 -4.56
N HIS A 65 -14.58 17.90 -5.21
CA HIS A 65 -15.61 18.85 -4.79
C HIS A 65 -16.13 18.52 -3.39
N LEU A 66 -16.51 17.27 -3.13
CA LEU A 66 -16.97 16.81 -1.81
C LEU A 66 -15.92 17.08 -0.71
N ARG A 67 -14.64 16.78 -0.98
CA ARG A 67 -13.54 17.09 -0.06
C ARG A 67 -13.48 18.58 0.28
N GLY A 68 -13.64 19.45 -0.71
CA GLY A 68 -13.69 20.89 -0.48
C GLY A 68 -14.84 21.33 0.43
N GLU A 69 -16.02 20.72 0.27
CA GLU A 69 -17.16 20.98 1.16
C GLU A 69 -16.91 20.46 2.58
N LEU A 70 -16.32 19.28 2.72
CA LEU A 70 -15.93 18.73 4.02
C LEU A 70 -14.85 19.55 4.72
N GLN A 71 -13.88 20.10 3.98
CA GLN A 71 -12.85 21.00 4.54
C GLN A 71 -13.46 22.29 5.08
N LYS A 72 -14.46 22.87 4.38
CA LYS A 72 -15.22 24.02 4.90
C LYS A 72 -15.98 23.65 6.17
N LYS A 73 -16.61 22.47 6.19
CA LYS A 73 -17.30 21.96 7.38
C LYS A 73 -16.33 21.75 8.54
N GLU A 74 -15.16 21.17 8.30
CA GLU A 74 -14.12 20.98 9.32
C GLU A 74 -13.70 22.33 9.92
N ALA A 75 -13.44 23.33 9.09
CA ALA A 75 -13.13 24.68 9.54
C ALA A 75 -14.25 25.27 10.41
N GLY A 76 -15.51 25.16 9.97
CA GLY A 76 -16.67 25.64 10.73
C GLY A 76 -16.87 24.92 12.07
N VAL A 77 -16.67 23.60 12.12
CA VAL A 77 -16.75 22.84 13.38
C VAL A 77 -15.57 23.16 14.30
N SER A 78 -14.37 23.40 13.75
CA SER A 78 -13.21 23.85 14.52
C SER A 78 -13.42 25.25 15.11
N GLU A 79 -14.02 26.17 14.36
CA GLU A 79 -14.40 27.49 14.88
C GLU A 79 -15.47 27.37 15.96
N LYS A 80 -16.50 26.55 15.74
CA LYS A 80 -17.53 26.24 16.74
C LYS A 80 -16.93 25.67 18.01
N LEU A 81 -15.93 24.78 17.92
CA LEU A 81 -15.22 24.27 19.08
C LEU A 81 -14.56 25.41 19.88
N LYS A 82 -13.83 26.29 19.20
CA LYS A 82 -13.19 27.47 19.81
C LYS A 82 -14.19 28.44 20.42
N GLU A 83 -15.33 28.64 19.76
CA GLU A 83 -16.43 29.44 20.32
C GLU A 83 -16.98 28.80 21.60
N THR A 84 -17.25 27.49 21.60
CA THR A 84 -17.77 26.79 22.78
C THR A 84 -16.78 26.83 23.95
N GLU A 85 -15.48 26.67 23.69
CA GLU A 85 -14.41 26.83 24.69
C GLU A 85 -14.42 28.25 25.30
N LEU A 86 -14.57 29.29 24.47
CA LEU A 86 -14.63 30.67 24.93
C LEU A 86 -15.87 30.93 25.80
N ARG A 87 -17.04 30.39 25.41
CA ARG A 87 -18.30 30.57 26.16
C ARG A 87 -18.26 29.89 27.53
N HIS A 88 -17.63 28.71 27.62
CA HIS A 88 -17.33 28.08 28.91
C HIS A 88 -16.37 28.93 29.74
N ALA A 89 -15.30 29.46 29.16
CA ALA A 89 -14.34 30.31 29.86
C ALA A 89 -14.96 31.61 30.42
N VAL A 90 -15.97 32.16 29.74
CA VAL A 90 -16.77 33.32 30.20
C VAL A 90 -17.80 32.92 31.28
N GLY A 91 -18.06 31.62 31.45
CA GLY A 91 -18.98 31.08 32.44
C GLY A 91 -20.43 30.95 31.95
N GLU A 92 -20.68 30.95 30.64
CA GLU A 92 -22.03 30.71 30.09
C GLU A 92 -22.49 29.26 30.30
N TYR A 93 -21.55 28.31 30.39
CA TYR A 93 -21.82 26.90 30.63
C TYR A 93 -21.33 26.48 32.01
N ASP A 94 -22.16 25.76 32.75
CA ASP A 94 -21.68 25.00 33.89
C ASP A 94 -20.88 23.75 33.43
N GLU A 95 -20.21 23.07 34.37
CA GLU A 95 -19.37 21.91 34.04
C GLU A 95 -20.12 20.74 33.39
N ALA A 96 -21.40 20.56 33.72
CA ALA A 96 -22.21 19.48 33.14
C ALA A 96 -22.61 19.81 31.70
N GLN A 97 -23.07 21.04 31.46
CA GLN A 97 -23.38 21.57 30.14
C GLN A 97 -22.13 21.58 29.25
N TRP A 98 -21.00 22.04 29.78
CA TRP A 98 -19.72 22.05 29.10
C TRP A 98 -19.29 20.65 28.67
N GLY A 99 -19.31 19.69 29.59
CA GLY A 99 -18.91 18.32 29.31
C GLY A 99 -19.69 17.70 28.14
N GLN A 100 -21.00 17.98 28.04
CA GLN A 100 -21.83 17.50 26.94
C GLN A 100 -21.57 18.27 25.64
N VAL A 101 -21.61 19.60 25.65
CA VAL A 101 -21.43 20.44 24.44
C VAL A 101 -20.05 20.22 23.82
N HIS A 102 -19.00 20.20 24.63
CA HIS A 102 -17.65 19.98 24.15
C HIS A 102 -17.49 18.58 23.54
N LYS A 103 -18.05 17.56 24.18
CA LYS A 103 -18.04 16.18 23.66
C LYS A 103 -18.75 16.10 22.31
N ASP A 104 -19.91 16.72 22.15
CA ASP A 104 -20.69 16.67 20.91
C ASP A 104 -19.96 17.37 19.76
N VAL A 105 -19.36 18.53 19.99
CA VAL A 105 -18.58 19.24 18.96
C VAL A 105 -17.31 18.48 18.58
N LEU A 106 -16.63 17.87 19.55
CA LEU A 106 -15.48 17.00 19.27
C LEU A 106 -15.88 15.76 18.45
N ALA A 107 -17.01 15.12 18.79
CA ALA A 107 -17.52 13.98 18.02
C ALA A 107 -17.86 14.39 16.58
N GLU A 108 -18.47 15.56 16.39
CA GLU A 108 -18.74 16.12 15.06
C GLU A 108 -17.44 16.37 14.29
N LEU A 109 -16.41 16.94 14.92
CA LEU A 109 -15.11 17.21 14.30
C LEU A 109 -14.40 15.93 13.87
N VAL A 110 -14.42 14.90 14.72
CA VAL A 110 -13.83 13.58 14.42
C VAL A 110 -14.55 12.95 13.22
N SER A 111 -15.89 12.94 13.21
CA SER A 111 -16.68 12.41 12.09
C SER A 111 -16.32 13.07 10.76
N VAL A 112 -16.20 14.41 10.73
CA VAL A 112 -15.84 15.13 9.50
C VAL A 112 -14.42 14.79 9.03
N ARG A 113 -13.48 14.62 9.96
CA ARG A 113 -12.10 14.24 9.63
C ARG A 113 -12.00 12.81 9.10
N GLU A 114 -12.76 11.87 9.66
CA GLU A 114 -12.83 10.49 9.16
C GLU A 114 -13.43 10.45 7.76
N GLU A 115 -14.49 11.23 7.50
CA GLU A 115 -15.06 11.38 6.15
C GLU A 115 -14.04 11.97 5.17
N LEU A 116 -13.26 12.99 5.58
CA LEU A 116 -12.18 13.55 4.77
C LEU A 116 -11.12 12.50 4.42
N GLN A 117 -10.65 11.74 5.41
CA GLN A 117 -9.68 10.68 5.21
C GLN A 117 -10.20 9.60 4.25
N ALA A 118 -11.47 9.22 4.37
CA ALA A 118 -12.09 8.26 3.46
C ALA A 118 -12.16 8.80 2.02
N VAL A 119 -12.55 10.07 1.84
CA VAL A 119 -12.60 10.71 0.51
C VAL A 119 -11.21 10.83 -0.11
N ASP A 120 -10.19 11.21 0.67
CA ASP A 120 -8.81 11.28 0.18
C ASP A 120 -8.26 9.91 -0.22
N ALA A 121 -8.56 8.86 0.55
CA ALA A 121 -8.19 7.49 0.19
C ALA A 121 -8.89 7.02 -1.10
N ASP A 122 -10.16 7.38 -1.30
CA ASP A 122 -10.88 7.08 -2.54
C ASP A 122 -10.28 7.80 -3.74
N ILE A 123 -9.96 9.10 -3.60
CA ILE A 123 -9.29 9.88 -4.66
C ILE A 123 -7.97 9.22 -5.04
N ALA A 124 -7.14 8.85 -4.07
CA ALA A 124 -5.84 8.23 -4.32
C ALA A 124 -5.98 6.90 -5.10
N LYS A 125 -6.95 6.05 -4.72
CA LYS A 125 -7.22 4.79 -5.45
C LYS A 125 -7.66 5.05 -6.90
N LEU A 126 -8.52 6.04 -7.13
CA LEU A 126 -8.96 6.39 -8.47
C LEU A 126 -7.82 6.98 -9.32
N GLU A 127 -6.96 7.81 -8.72
CA GLU A 127 -5.76 8.36 -9.39
C GLU A 127 -4.76 7.25 -9.75
N GLU A 128 -4.61 6.22 -8.91
CA GLU A 128 -3.82 5.02 -9.22
C GLU A 128 -4.40 4.27 -10.44
N LEU A 129 -5.72 4.07 -10.47
CA LEU A 129 -6.40 3.43 -11.60
C LEU A 129 -6.23 4.23 -12.91
N ASP A 130 -6.37 5.56 -12.86
CA ASP A 130 -6.14 6.43 -14.03
C ASP A 130 -4.69 6.36 -14.51
N ALA A 131 -3.72 6.34 -13.58
CA ALA A 131 -2.30 6.21 -13.90
C ALA A 131 -1.95 4.85 -14.54
N LEU A 132 -2.61 3.77 -14.13
CA LEU A 132 -2.47 2.44 -14.73
C LEU A 132 -2.95 2.43 -16.18
N VAL A 133 -4.07 3.12 -16.49
CA VAL A 133 -4.61 3.21 -17.85
C VAL A 133 -3.75 4.13 -18.73
N GLY A 134 -3.32 5.27 -18.20
CA GLY A 134 -2.48 6.24 -18.92
C GLY A 134 -1.07 5.75 -19.25
N GLY A 135 -0.71 4.50 -18.91
CA GLY A 135 0.61 3.92 -19.14
C GLY A 135 1.74 4.61 -18.36
N LYS A 136 1.39 5.49 -17.43
CA LYS A 136 2.35 6.28 -16.63
C LYS A 136 2.96 5.44 -15.50
N ALA A 137 2.26 4.37 -15.08
CA ALA A 137 2.72 3.42 -14.06
C ALA A 137 4.02 2.65 -14.40
N GLY A 138 4.53 2.75 -15.65
CA GLY A 138 5.81 2.15 -16.06
C GLY A 138 6.99 3.13 -16.16
N ARG A 139 6.82 4.40 -15.81
CA ARG A 139 7.87 5.43 -15.88
C ARG A 139 8.23 6.05 -14.54
N VAL A 140 8.11 5.31 -13.44
CA VAL A 140 8.95 5.57 -12.26
C VAL A 140 10.29 4.89 -12.52
N GLY A 141 11.00 5.41 -13.53
CA GLY A 141 12.43 5.16 -13.64
C GLY A 141 13.09 5.77 -12.43
N ALA A 142 14.03 5.03 -11.84
CA ALA A 142 14.92 5.50 -10.78
C ALA A 142 15.31 6.98 -10.99
N PRO A 143 15.45 7.77 -9.92
CA PRO A 143 15.88 9.16 -10.05
C PRO A 143 17.24 9.18 -10.75
N ARG A 144 17.22 9.52 -12.04
CA ARG A 144 18.42 9.92 -12.77
C ARG A 144 18.82 11.24 -12.14
N PRO A 145 20.04 11.38 -11.58
CA PRO A 145 20.46 12.64 -10.99
C PRO A 145 20.49 13.67 -12.11
N ALA A 146 19.53 14.59 -12.07
CA ALA A 146 19.59 15.81 -12.85
C ALA A 146 20.76 16.60 -12.26
N ALA A 147 21.76 16.88 -13.09
CA ALA A 147 22.80 17.82 -12.78
C ALA A 147 22.16 19.21 -12.62
N THR A 148 21.87 19.59 -11.37
CA THR A 148 21.61 20.97 -10.98
C THR A 148 22.95 21.65 -10.80
N THR A 149 23.26 22.55 -11.73
CA THR A 149 24.31 23.55 -11.57
C THR A 149 24.01 24.44 -10.39
N ALA A 150 24.97 24.49 -9.46
CA ALA A 150 25.37 25.61 -8.62
C ALA A 150 24.28 26.33 -7.80
N ASP A 151 24.12 25.87 -6.56
CA ASP A 151 24.31 26.70 -5.36
C ASP A 151 24.60 25.75 -4.19
N HIS A 152 25.81 25.18 -4.20
CA HIS A 152 26.33 24.38 -3.10
C HIS A 152 27.07 25.35 -2.17
N VAL A 153 26.34 25.90 -1.19
CA VAL A 153 26.95 26.50 -0.01
C VAL A 153 27.86 25.46 0.62
N ASP A 154 29.15 25.78 0.71
CA ASP A 154 30.20 24.88 1.15
C ASP A 154 30.12 24.66 2.68
N GLU A 155 29.32 23.68 3.09
CA GLU A 155 29.22 23.23 4.49
C GLU A 155 30.56 22.70 5.05
N LEU A 156 31.59 22.48 4.22
CA LEU A 156 32.94 22.13 4.69
C LEU A 156 33.77 23.35 5.08
N GLU A 157 33.49 24.55 4.56
CA GLU A 157 34.09 25.80 5.07
C GLU A 157 33.49 26.21 6.43
N PHE A 158 32.20 25.94 6.64
CA PHE A 158 31.55 26.14 7.95
C PHE A 158 32.18 25.24 9.03
N ILE A 159 32.32 23.94 8.77
CA ILE A 159 32.93 23.01 9.74
C ILE A 159 34.40 23.38 10.00
N LYS A 160 35.12 23.84 8.98
CA LYS A 160 36.51 24.28 9.15
C LYS A 160 36.63 25.52 10.04
N SER A 161 35.67 26.44 9.95
CA SER A 161 35.60 27.63 10.82
C SER A 161 35.27 27.33 12.29
N VAL A 162 34.66 26.18 12.59
CA VAL A 162 34.26 25.79 13.96
C VAL A 162 35.41 25.07 14.70
N THR A 163 36.48 24.70 13.99
CA THR A 163 37.58 23.91 14.59
C THR A 163 38.94 24.60 14.63
N GLU A 164 39.09 25.85 14.21
CA GLU A 164 40.40 26.52 14.17
C GLU A 164 40.43 27.84 14.94
N ASP A 165 40.68 27.76 16.25
CA ASP A 165 41.65 28.64 16.95
C ASP A 165 42.06 28.08 18.33
N GLU A 166 43.21 27.42 18.39
CA GLU A 166 44.36 27.78 19.24
C GLU A 166 45.39 26.63 19.31
N LYS A 167 46.56 26.91 18.71
CA LYS A 167 47.87 26.73 19.35
C LYS A 167 48.31 25.30 19.76
N GLY A 168 49.10 24.71 18.85
CA GLY A 168 50.41 24.13 19.20
C GLY A 168 50.45 22.70 19.75
N GLY A 169 51.06 21.80 18.97
CA GLY A 169 51.67 20.59 19.51
C GLY A 169 51.50 19.34 18.64
N ALA A 170 52.38 19.14 17.67
CA ALA A 170 52.81 17.79 17.27
C ALA A 170 53.96 17.34 18.22
N PRO A 171 54.33 16.05 18.35
CA PRO A 171 54.09 14.96 17.39
C PRO A 171 53.77 13.55 17.98
N SER A 172 53.29 12.63 17.12
CA SER A 172 53.99 11.38 16.73
C SER A 172 53.06 10.23 16.34
N ALA A 173 53.60 9.38 15.46
CA ALA A 173 53.04 8.28 14.69
C ALA A 173 52.62 7.03 15.49
N ARG A 174 51.65 6.27 14.95
CA ARG A 174 51.81 4.87 14.43
C ARG A 174 50.47 4.09 14.33
N ARG A 175 50.42 3.22 13.30
CA ARG A 175 49.49 2.09 13.01
C ARG A 175 48.12 2.50 12.45
N ALA A 176 47.73 2.26 11.19
CA ALA A 176 47.90 1.12 10.26
C ALA A 176 47.21 -0.18 10.73
N SER A 177 46.16 -0.55 9.97
CA SER A 177 45.47 -1.85 9.79
C SER A 177 43.95 -1.64 9.91
N GLY A 178 43.10 -1.83 8.89
CA GLY A 178 43.22 -2.71 7.72
C GLY A 178 42.76 -4.12 8.08
N ALA A 179 41.46 -4.34 8.24
CA ALA A 179 40.86 -5.68 8.25
C ALA A 179 39.41 -5.61 7.76
N GLN A 180 39.19 -6.13 6.55
CA GLN A 180 37.88 -6.39 5.96
C GLN A 180 37.29 -7.65 6.60
N PHE A 181 36.00 -7.60 6.94
CA PHE A 181 35.25 -8.74 7.45
C PHE A 181 34.41 -9.32 6.30
N GLN A 182 34.64 -10.58 5.93
CA GLN A 182 33.76 -11.36 5.06
C GLN A 182 33.20 -12.57 5.84
N PRO A 183 31.88 -12.79 5.89
CA PRO A 183 31.31 -14.00 6.45
C PRO A 183 31.30 -15.14 5.41
N ALA A 184 31.74 -16.33 5.84
CA ALA A 184 31.79 -17.56 5.06
C ALA A 184 30.42 -18.27 4.98
N THR A 185 30.06 -18.75 3.80
CA THR A 185 28.96 -19.70 3.57
C THR A 185 29.51 -21.13 3.56
N PRO A 186 28.85 -22.10 4.22
CA PRO A 186 29.11 -23.52 3.98
C PRO A 186 28.03 -24.10 3.08
N GLY A 187 28.43 -24.50 1.87
CA GLY A 187 27.76 -25.55 1.11
C GLY A 187 28.57 -26.85 1.24
N GLU A 188 27.89 -27.98 1.38
CA GLU A 188 28.01 -29.14 0.49
C GLU A 188 27.23 -30.36 1.04
N THR A 189 26.53 -31.03 0.13
CA THR A 189 25.92 -32.36 0.26
C THR A 189 26.97 -33.42 -0.14
N PRO A 190 26.79 -34.74 0.12
CA PRO A 190 26.02 -35.57 -0.82
C PRO A 190 25.32 -36.85 -0.27
N ARG A 191 24.12 -37.11 -0.83
CA ARG A 191 23.60 -38.35 -1.45
C ARG A 191 23.87 -39.74 -0.82
N ALA A 192 22.79 -40.44 -0.48
CA ALA A 192 22.62 -41.88 -0.77
C ALA A 192 21.14 -42.25 -0.92
N ALA A 193 20.85 -43.02 -1.97
CA ALA A 193 19.54 -43.51 -2.36
C ALA A 193 19.20 -44.83 -1.65
N SER A 194 17.92 -45.11 -1.42
CA SER A 194 17.34 -46.45 -1.61
C SER A 194 15.82 -46.39 -1.70
N SER A 195 15.32 -47.22 -2.62
CA SER A 195 13.96 -47.32 -3.13
C SER A 195 13.22 -48.45 -2.41
N THR A 196 11.95 -48.25 -2.06
CA THR A 196 10.97 -49.34 -1.94
C THR A 196 9.55 -48.84 -2.19
N ARG A 197 8.71 -49.78 -2.59
CA ARG A 197 7.58 -49.71 -3.52
C ARG A 197 6.24 -49.96 -2.79
N ALA A 198 5.16 -49.47 -3.42
CA ALA A 198 3.80 -50.03 -3.49
C ALA A 198 2.74 -49.76 -2.41
N ALA A 199 1.59 -49.30 -2.94
CA ALA A 199 0.20 -49.75 -2.73
C ALA A 199 -0.74 -48.88 -1.88
N THR A 200 -1.68 -48.25 -2.59
CA THR A 200 -3.03 -47.77 -2.19
C THR A 200 -3.87 -48.91 -1.56
N PRO A 201 -4.93 -48.64 -0.76
CA PRO A 201 -6.19 -48.10 -1.30
C PRO A 201 -6.94 -47.08 -0.41
N GLU A 202 -7.84 -46.34 -1.07
CA GLU A 202 -8.96 -45.55 -0.52
C GLU A 202 -10.10 -46.49 -0.05
N PRO A 203 -11.00 -46.07 0.87
CA PRO A 203 -12.38 -45.90 0.41
C PRO A 203 -13.23 -44.80 1.11
N ALA A 204 -14.06 -44.15 0.29
CA ALA A 204 -15.50 -43.87 0.42
C ALA A 204 -16.07 -43.02 1.60
N ASN A 205 -16.45 -41.79 1.23
CA ASN A 205 -17.83 -41.26 1.17
C ASN A 205 -18.73 -41.32 2.42
N VAL A 206 -19.01 -40.15 3.05
CA VAL A 206 -20.32 -39.83 3.66
C VAL A 206 -20.54 -38.30 3.65
N VAL A 207 -21.54 -37.84 2.91
CA VAL A 207 -22.18 -36.53 3.08
C VAL A 207 -23.31 -36.68 4.11
N PRO A 208 -23.60 -35.65 4.91
CA PRO A 208 -25.01 -35.32 5.13
C PRO A 208 -25.29 -33.81 4.99
N GLU A 209 -26.25 -33.47 4.13
CA GLU A 209 -27.15 -32.34 4.36
C GLU A 209 -28.01 -32.65 5.59
N VAL A 210 -28.04 -31.75 6.58
CA VAL A 210 -29.27 -31.32 7.26
C VAL A 210 -29.01 -30.13 8.19
N SER A 211 -29.86 -29.12 8.02
CA SER A 211 -30.48 -28.30 9.07
C SER A 211 -29.71 -27.13 9.68
N SER A 212 -30.35 -25.98 9.54
CA SER A 212 -30.15 -24.71 10.24
C SER A 212 -29.98 -24.88 11.74
N ASP A 213 -28.91 -24.31 12.30
CA ASP A 213 -28.94 -23.67 13.61
C ASP A 213 -27.91 -22.54 13.69
N ASN A 214 -28.28 -21.49 14.41
CA ASN A 214 -27.46 -20.32 14.68
C ASN A 214 -26.24 -20.71 15.54
N GLY A 215 -25.09 -20.09 15.27
CA GLY A 215 -24.00 -19.97 16.25
C GLY A 215 -22.69 -20.66 15.85
N ASN A 216 -21.97 -20.10 14.87
CA ASN A 216 -20.58 -20.49 14.57
C ASN A 216 -19.55 -19.57 15.27
N GLU A 217 -19.81 -19.13 16.50
CA GLU A 217 -18.92 -18.24 17.27
C GLU A 217 -18.26 -18.89 18.49
N GLU A 218 -18.29 -20.22 18.62
CA GLU A 218 -17.53 -20.94 19.65
C GLU A 218 -16.66 -22.05 19.05
N ALA A 219 -15.66 -21.66 18.24
CA ALA A 219 -14.41 -22.40 18.35
C ALA A 219 -13.93 -22.25 19.81
N ALA A 220 -13.75 -23.36 20.52
CA ALA A 220 -13.44 -23.33 21.95
C ALA A 220 -12.19 -22.46 22.18
N LYS A 221 -12.35 -21.36 22.91
CA LYS A 221 -11.25 -20.45 23.28
C LYS A 221 -10.33 -21.17 24.26
N THR A 222 -9.24 -21.75 23.75
CA THR A 222 -8.28 -22.56 24.54
C THR A 222 -6.96 -21.83 24.79
N LEU A 223 -6.71 -20.68 24.14
CA LEU A 223 -5.46 -19.94 24.27
C LEU A 223 -5.55 -18.85 25.34
N ARG A 224 -4.84 -19.02 26.47
CA ARG A 224 -4.87 -18.08 27.60
C ARG A 224 -3.83 -16.96 27.44
N CYS A 225 -4.27 -15.70 27.54
CA CYS A 225 -3.37 -14.55 27.59
C CYS A 225 -2.51 -14.57 28.85
N LYS A 226 -1.20 -14.31 28.74
CA LYS A 226 -0.28 -14.27 29.88
C LYS A 226 -0.43 -13.01 30.74
N ASP A 227 -0.87 -11.90 30.15
CA ASP A 227 -0.96 -10.61 30.83
C ASP A 227 -2.28 -10.44 31.61
N CYS A 228 -3.42 -10.75 30.99
CA CYS A 228 -4.74 -10.54 31.62
C CYS A 228 -5.49 -11.84 31.93
N GLY A 229 -5.01 -13.00 31.45
CA GLY A 229 -5.63 -14.30 31.72
C GLY A 229 -6.87 -14.65 30.90
N THR A 230 -7.32 -13.79 29.98
CA THR A 230 -8.47 -14.04 29.10
C THR A 230 -8.21 -15.21 28.14
N MET A 231 -9.24 -16.02 27.90
CA MET A 231 -9.22 -17.10 26.90
C MET A 231 -9.56 -16.54 25.52
N ASN A 232 -8.73 -16.84 24.53
CA ASN A 232 -8.86 -16.41 23.14
C ASN A 232 -8.88 -17.63 22.21
N LEU A 233 -9.23 -17.40 20.95
CA LEU A 233 -9.19 -18.44 19.93
C LEU A 233 -7.72 -18.81 19.61
N PRO A 234 -7.42 -20.08 19.30
CA PRO A 234 -6.07 -20.49 18.90
C PRO A 234 -5.54 -19.79 17.64
N THR A 235 -6.43 -19.26 16.80
CA THR A 235 -6.10 -18.52 15.58
C THR A 235 -5.79 -17.05 15.81
N GLU A 236 -6.03 -16.52 17.02
CA GLU A 236 -5.84 -15.10 17.35
C GLU A 236 -4.39 -14.84 17.74
N TRP A 237 -3.84 -13.75 17.21
CA TRP A 237 -2.44 -13.33 17.46
C TRP A 237 -2.36 -12.34 18.62
N TYR A 238 -3.47 -11.71 18.99
CA TYR A 238 -3.55 -10.72 20.05
C TYR A 238 -4.74 -11.02 20.97
N CYS A 239 -4.62 -10.65 22.24
CA CYS A 239 -5.70 -10.84 23.19
C CYS A 239 -6.84 -9.86 22.92
N ALA A 240 -8.07 -10.37 22.78
CA ALA A 240 -9.26 -9.56 22.55
C ALA A 240 -9.59 -8.58 23.69
N GLN A 241 -9.05 -8.79 24.90
CA GLN A 241 -9.33 -7.95 26.07
C GLN A 241 -8.27 -6.89 26.33
N CYS A 242 -6.98 -7.23 26.22
CA CYS A 242 -5.89 -6.30 26.57
C CYS A 242 -4.94 -5.97 25.41
N GLY A 243 -5.10 -6.59 24.24
CA GLY A 243 -4.26 -6.36 23.07
C GLY A 243 -2.85 -6.93 23.12
N ALA A 244 -2.48 -7.65 24.18
CA ALA A 244 -1.16 -8.29 24.28
C ALA A 244 -1.01 -9.44 23.27
N GLU A 245 0.21 -9.64 22.77
CA GLU A 245 0.54 -10.70 21.81
C GLU A 245 0.37 -12.09 22.44
N LEU A 246 -0.36 -12.96 21.75
CA LEU A 246 -0.55 -14.35 22.14
C LEU A 246 0.54 -15.18 21.47
N ALA A 247 1.49 -15.68 22.27
CA ALA A 247 2.51 -16.59 21.76
C ALA A 247 1.85 -17.90 21.29
N ALA A 248 1.67 -18.06 19.98
CA ALA A 248 1.31 -19.32 19.37
C ALA A 248 2.43 -20.34 19.66
N VAL A 249 2.09 -21.47 20.27
CA VAL A 249 3.00 -22.60 20.52
C VAL A 249 2.69 -23.71 19.53
#